data_AF-A0A2D4GFG8-F1
#
_entry.id   AF-A0A2D4GFG8-F1
#
_cell.length_a   1.000
_cell.length_b   1.000
_cell.length_c   1.000
_cell.angle_alpha   90.00
_cell.angle_beta   90.00
_cell.angle_gamma   90.00
#
_symmetry.space_group_name_H-M   'P 1'
#
loop_
_entity.id
_entity.type
_entity.pdbx_description
1 polymer ?
#
loop_
_entity_poly.entity_id
_entity_poly.type
_entity_poly.pdbx_seq_one_letter_code
_entity_poly.pdbx_strand_id
1 'polypeptide(L)'
;LSPLLFIMTEILLRKIRQNREIKGLRTKKEEYKAQAFADNLVFFIEEPIISGPNLIKEIERYGEVAGLTINKDKTKMIVKNLTEKQKKKLEEVITNTSLQIVKKIK
;
A
#
# COMPACT_ATOMS: atom_id res chain seq x y z
N LEU A 1 9.19 12.54 -14.31
CA LEU A 1 8.48 12.90 -13.06
C LEU A 1 8.72 14.39 -12.82
N SER A 2 7.68 15.19 -12.58
CA SER A 2 7.92 16.60 -12.24
C SER A 2 8.62 16.69 -10.88
N PRO A 3 9.49 17.70 -10.66
CA PRO A 3 10.18 17.87 -9.38
C PRO A 3 9.22 17.95 -8.18
N LEU A 4 8.07 18.60 -8.36
CA LEU A 4 7.04 18.72 -7.34
C LEU A 4 6.45 17.35 -6.95
N LEU A 5 6.07 16.54 -7.94
CA LEU A 5 5.47 15.23 -7.67
C LEU A 5 6.48 14.30 -7.00
N PHE A 6 7.77 14.40 -7.35
CA PHE A 6 8.82 13.65 -6.67
C PHE A 6 8.89 13.98 -5.17
N ILE A 7 8.89 15.26 -4.81
CA ILE A 7 8.91 15.71 -3.41
C ILE A 7 7.67 15.20 -2.67
N MET A 8 6.49 15.35 -3.28
CA MET A 8 5.24 14.86 -2.71
C MET A 8 5.28 13.35 -2.44
N THR A 9 5.71 12.57 -3.44
CA THR A 9 5.84 11.12 -3.30
C THR A 9 6.82 10.74 -2.20
N GLU A 10 8.00 11.37 -2.13
CA GLU A 10 8.99 11.05 -1.11
C GLU A 10 8.48 11.33 0.32
N ILE A 11 7.66 12.37 0.52
CA ILE A 11 7.03 12.66 1.82
C ILE A 11 6.08 11.52 2.22
N LEU A 12 5.23 11.04 1.30
CA LEU A 12 4.32 9.91 1.55
C LEU A 12 5.11 8.63 1.87
N LEU A 13 6.14 8.32 1.08
CA LEU A 13 6.98 7.14 1.30
C LEU A 13 7.65 7.18 2.67
N ARG A 14 8.15 8.34 3.10
CA ARG A 14 8.75 8.52 4.44
C ARG A 14 7.74 8.28 5.56
N LYS A 15 6.52 8.83 5.44
CA LYS A 15 5.44 8.60 6.41
C LYS A 15 5.12 7.12 6.57
N ILE A 16 4.98 6.40 5.44
CA ILE A 16 4.68 4.96 5.44
C ILE A 16 5.85 4.16 6.02
N ARG A 17 7.11 4.50 5.67
CA ARG A 17 8.30 3.85 6.23
C ARG A 17 8.38 3.98 7.76
N GLN A 18 8.05 5.16 8.28
CA GLN A 18 8.09 5.47 9.72
C GLN A 18 6.87 4.95 10.51
N ASN A 19 5.74 4.70 9.86
CA ASN A 19 4.54 4.20 10.52
C ASN A 19 4.75 2.76 11.03
N ARG A 20 4.68 2.57 12.35
CA ARG A 20 4.84 1.27 13.01
C ARG A 20 3.62 0.36 12.88
N GLU A 21 2.46 0.92 12.58
CA GLU A 21 1.20 0.20 12.37
C GLU A 21 1.14 -0.46 10.98
N ILE A 22 2.06 -0.09 10.08
CA ILE A 22 2.26 -0.69 8.77
C ILE A 22 3.52 -1.54 8.86
N LYS A 23 3.38 -2.86 8.94
CA LYS A 23 4.51 -3.77 8.85
C LYS A 23 4.85 -4.02 7.38
N GLY A 24 6.12 -3.87 7.04
CA GLY A 24 6.67 -4.14 5.71
C GLY A 24 7.22 -5.54 5.57
N LEU A 25 7.67 -5.87 4.37
CA LEU A 25 8.42 -7.09 4.10
C LEU A 25 9.77 -7.03 4.82
N ARG A 26 10.00 -7.94 5.77
CA ARG A 26 11.28 -8.04 6.48
C ARG A 26 12.18 -9.04 5.77
N THR A 27 13.33 -8.57 5.30
CA THR A 27 14.40 -9.45 4.82
C THR A 27 15.70 -9.13 5.55
N LYS A 28 16.33 -10.18 6.10
CA LYS A 28 17.51 -10.06 6.97
C LYS A 28 17.28 -9.09 8.14
N LYS A 29 17.93 -7.92 8.11
CA LYS A 29 17.86 -6.87 9.15
C LYS A 29 17.12 -5.62 8.69
N GLU A 30 16.51 -5.65 7.50
CA GLU A 30 15.87 -4.48 6.89
C GLU A 30 14.39 -4.75 6.64
N GLU A 31 13.58 -3.69 6.76
CA GLU A 31 12.14 -3.70 6.52
C GLU A 31 11.83 -2.84 5.30
N TYR A 32 11.20 -3.45 4.30
CA TYR A 32 10.82 -2.81 3.05
C TYR A 32 9.31 -2.58 3.05
N LYS A 33 8.87 -1.32 3.08
CA LYS A 33 7.45 -0.95 3.08
C LYS A 33 6.95 -0.35 1.77
N ALA A 34 7.80 0.43 1.10
CA ALA A 34 7.34 1.24 -0.02
C ALA A 34 8.47 1.62 -0.96
N GLN A 35 8.17 1.61 -2.26
CA GLN A 35 9.04 2.01 -3.36
C GLN A 35 8.24 2.80 -4.40
N ALA A 36 8.85 3.83 -4.98
CA ALA A 36 8.30 4.52 -6.15
C ALA A 36 9.08 4.08 -7.40
N PHE A 37 8.35 3.83 -8.49
CA PHE A 37 8.90 3.56 -9.80
C PHE A 37 8.19 4.44 -10.84
N ALA A 38 8.90 5.45 -11.35
CA ALA A 38 8.35 6.46 -12.24
C ALA A 38 7.07 7.10 -11.68
N ASP A 39 5.92 6.81 -12.28
CA ASP A 39 4.59 7.27 -11.93
C ASP A 39 3.82 6.30 -11.00
N ASN A 40 4.37 5.11 -10.72
CA ASN A 40 3.73 4.06 -9.94
C ASN A 40 4.34 3.92 -8.55
N LEU A 41 3.49 3.70 -7.55
CA LEU A 41 3.89 3.40 -6.18
C LEU A 41 3.63 1.93 -5.88
N VAL A 42 4.62 1.26 -5.29
CA VAL A 42 4.54 -0.14 -4.88
C VAL A 42 4.73 -0.20 -3.37
N PHE A 43 3.81 -0.88 -2.70
CA PHE A 43 3.84 -1.08 -1.25
C PHE A 43 4.00 -2.57 -0.94
N PHE A 44 4.80 -2.86 0.07
CA PHE A 44 5.03 -4.20 0.59
C PHE A 44 4.52 -4.21 2.01
N ILE A 45 3.59 -5.11 2.29
CA ILE A 45 2.98 -5.24 3.62
C ILE A 45 3.06 -6.68 4.12
N GLU A 46 3.45 -6.82 5.37
CA GLU A 46 3.25 -8.04 6.15
C GLU A 46 1.95 -7.92 6.95
N GLU A 47 1.33 -9.06 7.24
CA GLU A 47 0.04 -9.13 7.95
C GLU A 47 -1.04 -8.21 7.32
N PRO A 48 -1.43 -8.44 6.04
CA PRO A 48 -2.24 -7.51 5.26
C PRO A 48 -3.62 -7.23 5.86
N ILE A 49 -4.14 -8.11 6.72
CA ILE A 49 -5.41 -7.92 7.44
C ILE A 49 -5.32 -6.75 8.45
N ILE A 50 -4.14 -6.50 9.02
CA ILE A 50 -3.89 -5.44 10.00
C ILE A 50 -3.21 -4.24 9.31
N SER A 51 -2.10 -4.48 8.60
CA SER A 51 -1.31 -3.41 7.98
C SER A 51 -2.00 -2.78 6.76
N GLY A 52 -2.84 -3.53 6.05
CA GLY A 52 -3.51 -3.07 4.84
C GLY A 52 -4.42 -1.86 5.07
N PRO A 53 -5.40 -1.94 5.99
CA PRO A 53 -6.24 -0.79 6.34
C PRO A 53 -5.46 0.44 6.79
N ASN A 54 -4.41 0.26 7.59
CA ASN A 54 -3.56 1.35 8.07
C ASN A 54 -2.81 2.05 6.92
N LEU A 55 -2.33 1.26 5.95
CA LEU A 55 -1.69 1.78 4.74
C LEU A 55 -2.66 2.64 3.93
N ILE A 56 -3.89 2.15 3.68
CA ILE A 56 -4.88 2.89 2.89
C ILE A 56 -5.26 4.20 3.59
N LYS A 57 -5.48 4.15 4.90
CA LYS A 57 -5.79 5.33 5.71
C LYS A 57 -4.69 6.40 5.62
N GLU A 58 -3.42 6.01 5.68
CA GLU A 58 -2.30 6.96 5.57
C GLU A 58 -2.21 7.57 4.17
N ILE A 59 -2.44 6.77 3.12
CA ILE A 59 -2.45 7.26 1.73
C ILE A 59 -3.63 8.22 1.50
N GLU A 60 -4.82 7.89 1.97
CA GLU A 60 -6.02 8.75 1.84
C GLU A 60 -5.84 10.07 2.59
N ARG A 61 -5.35 10.02 3.84
CA ARG A 61 -5.07 11.23 4.64
C ARG A 61 -4.02 12.12 3.99
N TYR A 62 -2.96 11.52 3.44
CA TYR A 62 -1.96 12.27 2.70
C TYR A 62 -2.58 12.88 1.42
N GLY A 63 -3.38 12.09 0.70
CA GLY A 63 -4.05 12.50 -0.52
C GLY A 63 -4.98 13.70 -0.33
N GLU A 64 -5.76 13.72 0.76
CA GLU A 64 -6.65 14.82 1.12
C GLU A 64 -5.89 16.16 1.27
N VAL A 65 -4.72 16.13 1.92
CA VAL A 65 -3.86 17.32 2.10
C VAL A 65 -3.16 17.70 0.79
N ALA A 66 -2.73 16.70 0.03
CA ALA A 66 -1.94 16.87 -1.18
C ALA A 66 -2.77 17.17 -2.45
N GLY A 67 -4.09 17.07 -2.38
CA GLY A 67 -4.98 17.13 -3.54
C GLY A 67 -4.81 15.93 -4.49
N LEU A 68 -4.46 14.75 -3.95
CA LEU A 68 -4.22 13.52 -4.70
C LEU A 68 -5.24 12.44 -4.30
N THR A 69 -5.65 11.62 -5.28
CA THR A 69 -6.60 10.52 -5.03
C THR A 69 -6.04 9.20 -5.56
N ILE A 70 -6.28 8.12 -4.83
CA ILE A 70 -5.94 6.76 -5.28
C ILE A 70 -6.79 6.40 -6.50
N ASN A 71 -6.15 5.98 -7.59
CA ASN A 71 -6.86 5.40 -8.71
C ASN A 71 -7.22 3.93 -8.40
N LYS A 72 -8.45 3.70 -7.96
CA LYS A 72 -8.96 2.38 -7.53
C LYS A 72 -8.99 1.35 -8.68
N ASP A 73 -9.15 1.79 -9.92
CA ASP A 73 -9.18 0.90 -11.09
C ASP A 73 -7.80 0.34 -11.42
N LYS A 74 -6.77 1.20 -11.27
CA LYS A 74 -5.37 0.85 -11.53
C LYS A 74 -4.68 0.19 -10.35
N THR A 75 -5.10 0.49 -9.12
CA THR A 75 -4.45 -0.05 -7.92
C THR A 75 -4.85 -1.50 -7.71
N LYS A 76 -3.87 -2.40 -7.68
CA LYS A 76 -4.06 -3.84 -7.48
C LYS A 76 -3.26 -4.33 -6.29
N MET A 77 -3.79 -5.33 -5.60
CA MET A 77 -3.06 -6.04 -4.55
C MET A 77 -2.75 -7.47 -5.00
N ILE A 78 -1.49 -7.87 -4.87
CA ILE A 78 -1.08 -9.27 -4.98
C ILE A 78 -0.86 -9.81 -3.57
N VAL A 79 -1.44 -10.96 -3.28
CA VAL A 79 -1.23 -11.67 -2.02
C VAL A 79 -0.50 -12.98 -2.25
N LYS A 80 0.41 -13.30 -1.33
CA LYS A 80 1.17 -14.54 -1.28
C LYS A 80 1.07 -15.13 0.12
N ASN A 81 1.16 -16.45 0.21
CA ASN A 81 1.23 -17.19 1.47
C ASN A 81 0.05 -16.95 2.44
N LEU A 82 -1.16 -16.77 1.92
CA LEU A 82 -2.39 -16.69 2.72
C LEU A 82 -3.20 -17.99 2.56
N THR A 83 -3.80 -18.44 3.65
CA THR A 83 -4.83 -19.50 3.61
C THR A 83 -6.13 -18.97 3.01
N GLU A 84 -6.98 -19.86 2.49
CA GLU A 84 -8.29 -19.47 1.93
C GLU A 84 -9.15 -18.71 2.96
N LYS A 85 -9.08 -19.07 4.25
CA LYS A 85 -9.79 -18.37 5.32
C LYS A 85 -9.27 -16.94 5.53
N GLN A 86 -7.94 -16.75 5.53
CA GLN A 86 -7.35 -15.42 5.64
C GLN A 86 -7.63 -14.57 4.41
N LYS A 87 -7.64 -15.19 3.22
CA LYS A 87 -7.96 -14.51 1.97
C LYS A 87 -9.39 -13.98 1.97
N LYS A 88 -10.38 -14.78 2.38
CA LYS A 88 -11.78 -14.31 2.54
C LYS A 88 -11.89 -13.15 3.52
N LYS A 89 -11.24 -13.26 4.69
CA LYS A 89 -11.23 -12.18 5.68
C LYS A 89 -10.58 -10.91 5.14
N LEU A 90 -9.51 -11.06 4.36
CA LEU A 90 -8.84 -9.95 3.72
C LEU A 90 -9.71 -9.32 2.63
N GLU A 91 -10.44 -10.13 1.84
CA GLU A 91 -11.44 -9.65 0.89
C GLU A 91 -12.53 -8.86 1.61
N GLU A 92 -13.07 -9.32 2.74
CA GLU A 92 -14.04 -8.56 3.54
C GLU A 92 -13.50 -7.21 4.01
N VAL A 93 -12.28 -7.20 4.55
CA VAL A 93 -11.62 -5.98 5.03
C VAL A 93 -11.35 -5.01 3.88
N ILE A 94 -10.92 -5.52 2.73
CA ILE A 94 -10.51 -4.71 1.57
C ILE A 94 -11.68 -4.29 0.69
N THR A 95 -12.80 -5.01 0.72
CA THR A 95 -14.03 -4.62 0.01
C THR A 95 -14.48 -3.22 0.44
N ASN A 96 -14.27 -2.86 1.73
CA ASN A 96 -14.51 -1.51 2.23
C ASN A 96 -13.61 -0.43 1.60
N THR A 97 -12.47 -0.81 1.03
CA THR A 97 -11.49 0.08 0.37
C THR A 97 -11.51 0.01 -1.17
N SER A 98 -12.39 -0.81 -1.77
CA SER A 98 -12.58 -0.94 -3.23
C SER A 98 -11.35 -1.43 -4.03
N LEU A 99 -10.32 -1.99 -3.38
CA LEU A 99 -9.13 -2.51 -4.08
C LEU A 99 -9.36 -3.93 -4.60
N GLN A 100 -8.82 -4.21 -5.78
CA GLN A 100 -8.94 -5.53 -6.39
C GLN A 100 -7.75 -6.41 -6.06
N ILE A 101 -8.02 -7.62 -5.56
CA ILE A 101 -7.01 -8.67 -5.37
C ILE A 101 -6.81 -9.42 -6.68
N VAL A 102 -5.59 -9.43 -7.20
CA VAL A 102 -5.25 -10.11 -8.46
C VAL A 102 -4.18 -11.18 -8.26
N LYS A 103 -4.22 -12.24 -9.07
CA LYS A 103 -3.18 -13.30 -9.05
C LYS A 103 -1.86 -12.85 -9.66
N LYS A 104 -1.90 -11.91 -10.61
CA LYS A 104 -0.77 -11.33 -11.33
C LYS A 104 -1.14 -9.92 -11.82
N ILE A 105 -0.19 -8.99 -11.77
CA ILE A 105 -0.28 -7.70 -12.47
C ILE A 105 0.14 -7.95 -13.92
N LYS A 106 -0.71 -7.61 -14.88
CA LYS A 106 -0.43 -7.72 -16.32
C LYS A 106 0.46 -6.58 -16.78
#